data_AF-X1N7C0-F1
#
_entry.id   AF-X1N7C0-F1
#
_cell.length_a   1.000
_cell.length_b   1.000
_cell.length_c   1.000
_cell.angle_alpha   90.00
_cell.angle_beta   90.00
_cell.angle_gamma   90.00
#
_symmetry.space_group_name_H-M   'P 1'
#
loop_
_entity.id
_entity.type
_entity.pdbx_description
1 polymer ?
#
loop_
_entity_poly.entity_id
_entity_poly.type
_entity_poly.pdbx_seq_one_letter_code
_entity_poly.pdbx_strand_id
1 'polypeptide(L)'
;QFPVPVSFDSILSDAEREACESADFALAATAGQKLAERQYLAYIAFTRPSEFLCVTYPSVDEKGSAVARSQFIAELESLFENLTEESIAGEQIDIEKVHNKSELTDLLCGQLGRDVLRDSWLVTRGSVGVFRDGLSELLNDICADEELAEVGSKVVSAINYDNRAQLDKRIVEKFFGEQIRSSATRLSTFAACPYRYFARYILELEEREEFKFEPLDLGKFYHS
;
A
#
# COMPACT_ATOMS: atom_id res chain seq x y z
N GLN A 1 8.70 -15.50 8.45
CA GLN A 1 10.14 -15.82 8.49
C GLN A 1 10.31 -17.32 8.28
N PHE A 2 11.18 -17.74 7.37
CA PHE A 2 11.43 -19.16 7.08
C PHE A 2 12.86 -19.55 7.49
N PRO A 3 13.05 -20.61 8.29
CA PRO A 3 12.02 -21.35 9.01
C PRO A 3 11.39 -20.47 10.10
N VAL A 4 10.18 -20.81 10.51
CA VAL A 4 9.50 -20.13 11.62
C VAL A 4 10.37 -20.28 12.88
N PRO A 5 10.67 -19.21 13.65
CA PRO A 5 11.42 -19.31 14.91
C PRO A 5 10.84 -20.37 15.87
N VAL A 6 11.68 -21.04 16.69
CA VAL A 6 11.12 -21.97 17.71
C VAL A 6 10.66 -21.13 18.87
N SER A 7 9.38 -21.24 19.24
CA SER A 7 8.93 -20.79 20.56
C SER A 7 9.17 -21.92 21.56
N PHE A 8 10.08 -21.70 22.50
CA PHE A 8 10.31 -22.60 23.63
C PHE A 8 9.40 -22.18 24.77
N ASP A 9 8.11 -22.48 24.65
CA ASP A 9 7.20 -22.37 25.79
C ASP A 9 6.97 -23.77 26.31
N SER A 10 7.71 -24.16 27.36
CA SER A 10 7.50 -25.47 27.95
C SER A 10 7.88 -25.55 29.41
N ILE A 11 7.00 -26.22 30.15
CA ILE A 11 7.14 -26.58 31.57
C ILE A 11 8.34 -27.52 31.81
N LEU A 12 8.71 -28.32 30.80
CA LEU A 12 9.80 -29.30 30.87
C LEU A 12 11.02 -28.82 30.10
N SER A 13 12.20 -28.98 30.68
CA SER A 13 13.49 -28.76 30.05
C SER A 13 13.87 -29.90 29.08
N ASP A 14 14.83 -29.64 28.19
CA ASP A 14 15.32 -30.69 27.29
C ASP A 14 16.05 -31.81 28.03
N ALA A 15 16.74 -31.50 29.14
CA ALA A 15 17.37 -32.52 29.98
C ALA A 15 16.34 -33.49 30.60
N GLU A 16 15.17 -32.97 31.02
CA GLU A 16 14.07 -33.81 31.52
C GLU A 16 13.47 -34.67 30.41
N ARG A 17 13.37 -34.13 29.19
CA ARG A 17 12.89 -34.90 28.02
C ARG A 17 13.83 -36.04 27.67
N GLU A 18 15.13 -35.77 27.61
CA GLU A 18 16.17 -36.77 27.33
C GLU A 18 16.20 -37.87 28.41
N ALA A 19 16.00 -37.49 29.67
CA ALA A 19 15.91 -38.45 30.78
C ALA A 19 14.67 -39.36 30.67
N CYS A 20 13.52 -38.81 30.27
CA CYS A 20 12.31 -39.60 30.02
C CYS A 20 12.45 -40.54 28.81
N GLU A 21 13.05 -40.08 27.72
CA GLU A 21 13.30 -40.91 26.54
C GLU A 21 14.24 -42.08 26.87
N SER A 22 15.26 -41.84 27.72
CA SER A 22 16.14 -42.89 28.25
C SER A 22 15.42 -43.91 29.15
N ALA A 23 14.28 -43.53 29.71
CA ALA A 23 13.41 -44.38 30.51
C ALA A 23 12.29 -45.04 29.68
N ASP A 24 12.43 -45.06 28.35
CA ASP A 24 11.47 -45.60 27.38
C ASP A 24 10.10 -44.90 27.42
N PHE A 25 10.10 -43.63 27.85
CA PHE A 25 8.92 -42.76 27.91
C PHE A 25 9.06 -41.62 26.90
N ALA A 26 8.49 -41.83 25.71
CA ALA A 26 8.57 -40.86 24.62
C ALA A 26 7.78 -39.57 24.92
N LEU A 27 8.49 -38.45 24.97
CA LEU A 27 7.92 -37.10 25.05
C LEU A 27 8.03 -36.37 23.70
N ALA A 28 7.45 -35.17 23.62
CA ALA A 28 7.59 -34.31 22.44
C ALA A 28 9.06 -33.93 22.19
N ALA A 29 9.41 -33.70 20.92
CA ALA A 29 10.76 -33.44 20.47
C ALA A 29 11.48 -32.31 21.24
N THR A 30 12.78 -32.51 21.49
CA THR A 30 13.68 -31.53 22.12
C THR A 30 13.92 -30.31 21.22
N ALA A 31 14.51 -29.24 21.75
CA ALA A 31 14.87 -28.08 20.95
C ALA A 31 15.82 -28.44 19.81
N GLY A 32 16.81 -29.29 20.09
CA GLY A 32 17.78 -29.76 19.09
C GLY A 32 17.13 -30.54 17.96
N GLN A 33 16.24 -31.48 18.30
CA GLN A 33 15.48 -32.25 17.31
C GLN A 33 14.58 -31.34 16.45
N LYS A 34 13.85 -30.40 17.07
CA LYS A 34 13.04 -29.41 16.34
C LYS A 34 13.87 -28.51 15.41
N LEU A 35 15.11 -28.20 15.79
CA LEU A 35 16.02 -27.43 14.94
C LEU A 35 16.47 -28.25 13.72
N ALA A 36 16.82 -29.52 13.93
CA ALA A 36 17.23 -30.45 12.88
C ALA A 36 16.09 -30.72 11.87
N GLU A 37 14.87 -30.93 12.37
CA GLU A 37 13.67 -31.10 11.52
C GLU A 37 13.47 -29.90 10.57
N ARG A 38 13.83 -28.68 10.99
CA ARG A 38 13.69 -27.49 10.15
C ARG A 38 14.73 -27.43 9.04
N GLN A 39 15.97 -27.83 9.31
CA GLN A 39 16.97 -27.97 8.26
C GLN A 39 16.50 -29.01 7.23
N TYR A 40 15.88 -30.10 7.68
CA TYR A 40 15.29 -31.10 6.80
C TYR A 40 14.11 -30.55 5.97
N LEU A 41 13.25 -29.71 6.54
CA LEU A 41 12.19 -29.04 5.78
C LEU A 41 12.73 -28.07 4.72
N ALA A 42 13.79 -27.31 5.04
CA ALA A 42 14.47 -26.45 4.08
C ALA A 42 15.08 -27.28 2.93
N TYR A 43 15.74 -28.39 3.26
CA TYR A 43 16.25 -29.34 2.28
C TYR A 43 15.15 -29.86 1.35
N ILE A 44 14.02 -30.31 1.89
CA ILE A 44 12.89 -30.75 1.08
C ILE A 44 12.39 -29.61 0.18
N ALA A 45 12.22 -28.40 0.71
CA ALA A 45 11.72 -27.27 -0.06
C ALA A 45 12.65 -26.92 -1.24
N PHE A 46 13.97 -26.92 -1.01
CA PHE A 46 14.95 -26.57 -2.03
C PHE A 46 15.20 -27.68 -3.05
N THR A 47 14.95 -28.95 -2.70
CA THR A 47 15.21 -30.10 -3.60
C THR A 47 13.95 -30.66 -4.28
N ARG A 48 12.76 -30.15 -3.93
CA ARG A 48 11.49 -30.56 -4.55
C ARG A 48 11.29 -30.13 -6.01
N PRO A 49 11.69 -28.92 -6.46
CA PRO A 49 11.49 -28.56 -7.87
C PRO A 49 12.40 -29.39 -8.79
N SER A 50 11.88 -29.77 -9.95
CA SER A 50 12.61 -30.55 -10.95
C SER A 50 13.31 -29.70 -12.01
N GLU A 51 12.89 -28.46 -12.20
CA GLU A 51 13.39 -27.57 -13.27
C GLU A 51 13.97 -26.27 -12.71
N PHE A 52 13.18 -25.51 -11.96
CA PHE A 52 13.58 -24.20 -11.45
C PHE A 52 13.14 -23.97 -10.01
N LEU A 53 14.01 -23.34 -9.21
CA LEU A 53 13.74 -22.93 -7.83
C LEU A 53 13.86 -21.41 -7.75
N CYS A 54 12.75 -20.74 -7.41
CA CYS A 54 12.75 -19.32 -7.07
C CYS A 54 12.64 -19.17 -5.54
N VAL A 55 13.56 -18.44 -4.92
CA VAL A 55 13.52 -18.14 -3.48
C VAL A 55 13.39 -16.63 -3.31
N THR A 56 12.24 -16.18 -2.82
CA THR A 56 11.95 -14.76 -2.58
C THR A 56 11.85 -14.47 -1.09
N TYR A 57 12.28 -13.29 -0.68
CA TYR A 57 12.10 -12.81 0.69
C TYR A 57 11.80 -11.30 0.71
N PRO A 58 10.97 -10.82 1.66
CA PRO A 58 10.67 -9.40 1.75
C PRO A 58 11.85 -8.63 2.35
N SER A 59 12.13 -7.43 1.83
CA SER A 59 13.09 -6.50 2.41
C SER A 59 12.50 -5.72 3.59
N VAL A 60 11.19 -5.50 3.59
CA VAL A 60 10.44 -4.74 4.61
C VAL A 60 9.15 -5.45 5.03
N ASP A 61 8.71 -5.20 6.25
CA ASP A 61 7.42 -5.67 6.76
C ASP A 61 6.27 -4.73 6.37
N GLU A 62 5.03 -5.07 6.74
CA GLU A 62 3.83 -4.26 6.47
C GLU A 62 3.89 -2.85 7.08
N LYS A 63 4.77 -2.62 8.06
CA LYS A 63 4.98 -1.32 8.72
C LYS A 63 6.17 -0.56 8.15
N GLY A 64 6.85 -1.09 7.14
CA GLY A 64 8.05 -0.52 6.52
C GLY A 64 9.34 -0.75 7.32
N SER A 65 9.33 -1.62 8.33
CA SER A 65 10.54 -1.98 9.08
C SER A 65 11.32 -3.05 8.33
N ALA A 66 12.66 -2.98 8.38
CA ALA A 66 13.51 -3.95 7.69
C ALA A 66 13.30 -5.39 8.21
N VAL A 67 13.19 -6.35 7.30
CA VAL A 67 13.06 -7.78 7.64
C VAL A 67 14.42 -8.46 7.53
N ALA A 68 14.79 -9.20 8.56
CA ALA A 68 16.03 -9.98 8.55
C ALA A 68 15.95 -11.13 7.53
N ARG A 69 16.94 -11.20 6.64
CA ARG A 69 17.11 -12.31 5.70
C ARG A 69 17.32 -13.64 6.42
N SER A 70 16.84 -14.73 5.83
CA SER A 70 17.06 -16.07 6.38
C SER A 70 18.52 -16.50 6.24
N GLN A 71 19.02 -17.29 7.18
CA GLN A 71 20.37 -17.88 7.10
C GLN A 71 20.57 -18.73 5.83
N PHE A 72 19.49 -19.37 5.36
CA PHE A 72 19.53 -20.23 4.16
C PHE A 72 19.84 -19.45 2.88
N ILE A 73 19.56 -18.15 2.83
CA ILE A 73 19.94 -17.31 1.68
C ILE A 73 21.45 -17.22 1.58
N ALA A 74 22.13 -16.94 2.69
CA ALA A 74 23.59 -16.90 2.74
C ALA A 74 24.23 -18.26 2.44
N GLU A 75 23.59 -19.35 2.89
CA GLU A 75 24.04 -20.71 2.54
C GLU A 75 23.91 -20.98 1.03
N LEU A 76 22.78 -20.60 0.40
CA LEU A 76 22.60 -20.73 -1.05
C LEU A 76 23.60 -19.89 -1.84
N GLU A 77 23.81 -18.62 -1.45
CA GLU A 77 24.84 -17.75 -2.04
C GLU A 77 26.24 -18.38 -1.97
N SER A 78 26.55 -19.08 -0.87
CA SER A 78 27.85 -19.74 -0.70
C SER A 78 28.02 -21.02 -1.52
N LEU A 79 26.92 -21.65 -1.92
CA LEU A 79 26.92 -22.90 -2.70
C LEU A 79 27.00 -22.66 -4.21
N PHE A 80 26.59 -21.47 -4.68
CA PHE A 80 26.49 -21.16 -6.11
C PHE A 80 27.25 -19.88 -6.46
N GLU A 81 28.34 -20.01 -7.23
CA GLU A 81 29.16 -18.86 -7.64
C GLU A 81 28.46 -17.90 -8.62
N ASN A 82 27.39 -18.36 -9.28
CA ASN A 82 26.64 -17.60 -10.29
C ASN A 82 25.24 -17.21 -9.84
N LEU A 83 24.98 -17.13 -8.52
CA LEU A 83 23.69 -16.70 -7.99
C LEU A 83 23.65 -15.18 -7.88
N THR A 84 22.85 -14.54 -8.73
CA THR A 84 22.59 -13.10 -8.65
C THR A 84 21.27 -12.83 -7.95
N GLU A 85 21.32 -12.00 -6.90
CA GLU A 85 20.11 -11.51 -6.25
C GLU A 85 19.47 -10.40 -7.10
N GLU A 86 18.17 -10.54 -7.38
CA GLU A 86 17.36 -9.53 -8.04
C GLU A 86 16.43 -8.86 -7.02
N SER A 87 16.43 -7.52 -6.99
CA SER A 87 15.53 -6.74 -6.15
C SER A 87 14.42 -6.12 -6.98
N ILE A 88 13.18 -6.48 -6.65
CA ILE A 88 11.97 -5.89 -7.24
C ILE A 88 11.68 -4.49 -6.62
N ALA A 89 12.31 -4.18 -5.48
CA ALA A 89 12.07 -2.92 -4.77
C ALA A 89 12.73 -1.73 -5.50
N GLY A 90 11.91 -0.78 -5.94
CA GLY A 90 12.38 0.51 -6.47
C GLY A 90 12.84 0.51 -7.92
N GLU A 91 12.65 -0.58 -8.66
CA GLU A 91 12.84 -0.54 -10.11
C GLU A 91 11.78 0.36 -10.76
N GLN A 92 12.21 1.24 -11.65
CA GLN A 92 11.29 1.94 -12.55
C GLN A 92 10.48 0.85 -13.27
N ILE A 93 9.15 0.96 -13.22
CA ILE A 93 8.27 0.01 -13.90
C ILE A 93 8.58 0.13 -15.39
N ASP A 94 9.37 -0.82 -15.90
CA ASP A 94 9.64 -0.96 -17.32
C ASP A 94 8.40 -1.58 -17.96
N ILE A 95 8.09 -1.17 -19.19
CA ILE A 95 6.92 -1.69 -19.90
C ILE A 95 7.01 -3.21 -20.09
N GLU A 96 8.23 -3.73 -20.18
CA GLU A 96 8.53 -5.17 -20.29
C GLU A 96 8.16 -5.96 -19.02
N LYS A 97 7.97 -5.28 -17.87
CA LYS A 97 7.60 -5.88 -16.58
C LYS A 97 6.10 -5.77 -16.28
N VAL A 98 5.31 -5.29 -17.24
CA VAL A 98 3.85 -5.21 -17.10
C VAL A 98 3.23 -6.55 -17.51
N HIS A 99 2.68 -7.26 -16.53
CA HIS A 99 2.09 -8.59 -16.72
C HIS A 99 0.55 -8.58 -16.60
N ASN A 100 -0.05 -7.49 -16.10
CA ASN A 100 -1.50 -7.38 -15.96
C ASN A 100 -2.02 -5.94 -16.15
N LYS A 101 -3.36 -5.83 -16.26
CA LYS A 101 -4.05 -4.54 -16.47
C LYS A 101 -3.87 -3.55 -15.31
N SER A 102 -3.66 -4.03 -14.08
CA SER A 102 -3.44 -3.15 -12.91
C SER A 102 -2.07 -2.50 -12.98
N GLU A 103 -1.02 -3.29 -13.20
CA GLU A 103 0.34 -2.80 -13.37
C GLU A 103 0.45 -1.81 -14.53
N LEU A 104 -0.28 -2.08 -15.62
CA LEU A 104 -0.38 -1.15 -16.75
C LEU A 104 -0.99 0.19 -16.31
N THR A 105 -2.10 0.14 -15.57
CA THR A 105 -2.81 1.33 -15.08
C THR A 105 -1.91 2.14 -14.16
N ASP A 106 -1.21 1.47 -13.24
CA ASP A 106 -0.30 2.08 -12.28
C ASP A 106 0.90 2.71 -12.96
N LEU A 107 1.48 2.05 -13.97
CA LEU A 107 2.54 2.61 -14.81
C LEU A 107 2.07 3.89 -15.52
N LEU A 108 0.94 3.83 -16.22
CA LEU A 108 0.46 4.98 -16.99
C LEU A 108 0.06 6.15 -16.09
N CYS A 109 -0.65 5.91 -14.98
CA CYS A 109 -0.98 6.95 -14.01
C CYS A 109 0.28 7.51 -13.33
N GLY A 110 1.23 6.64 -12.98
CA GLY A 110 2.48 7.01 -12.32
C GLY A 110 3.49 7.74 -13.20
N GLN A 111 3.39 7.65 -14.52
CA GLN A 111 4.29 8.34 -15.46
C GLN A 111 3.63 9.53 -16.18
N LEU A 112 2.33 9.44 -16.48
CA LEU A 112 1.59 10.50 -17.19
C LEU A 112 0.84 11.44 -16.23
N GLY A 113 0.70 11.07 -14.95
CA GLY A 113 0.04 11.85 -13.92
C GLY A 113 0.66 13.23 -13.71
N ARG A 114 -0.16 14.21 -13.30
CA ARG A 114 0.28 15.60 -13.09
C ARG A 114 1.23 15.75 -11.91
N ASP A 115 1.13 14.87 -10.91
CA ASP A 115 1.92 14.93 -9.68
C ASP A 115 3.39 14.53 -9.90
N VAL A 116 3.67 13.77 -10.95
CA VAL A 116 5.04 13.36 -11.38
C VAL A 116 5.90 14.58 -11.72
N LEU A 117 5.27 15.67 -12.19
CA LEU A 117 5.95 16.91 -12.54
C LEU A 117 6.53 17.67 -11.34
N ARG A 118 6.15 17.31 -10.11
CA ARG A 118 6.56 18.06 -8.91
C ARG A 118 7.91 17.61 -8.35
N ASP A 119 8.27 16.34 -8.50
CA ASP A 119 9.59 15.80 -8.08
C ASP A 119 10.60 15.67 -9.23
N SER A 120 10.15 15.61 -10.48
CA SER A 120 11.03 15.36 -11.64
C SER A 120 11.85 16.58 -12.14
N TRP A 121 11.80 17.75 -11.47
CA TRP A 121 12.56 18.94 -11.90
C TRP A 121 14.09 18.81 -11.72
N LEU A 122 14.57 17.70 -11.15
CA LEU A 122 16.00 17.41 -10.97
C LEU A 122 16.59 16.37 -11.94
N VAL A 123 15.80 15.68 -12.77
CA VAL A 123 16.33 14.59 -13.63
C VAL A 123 16.17 14.93 -15.12
N THR A 124 17.28 15.39 -15.69
CA THR A 124 17.73 15.22 -17.09
C THR A 124 16.75 15.63 -18.20
N ARG A 125 16.95 16.84 -18.70
CA ARG A 125 16.22 17.60 -19.74
C ARG A 125 16.20 17.02 -21.17
N GLY A 126 16.21 15.71 -21.37
CA GLY A 126 16.23 15.12 -22.72
C GLY A 126 15.43 13.82 -22.89
N SER A 127 15.65 12.84 -22.02
CA SER A 127 15.11 11.49 -22.22
C SER A 127 13.67 11.29 -21.74
N VAL A 128 13.23 12.08 -20.75
CA VAL A 128 11.89 11.95 -20.14
C VAL A 128 10.78 12.40 -21.10
N GLY A 129 11.05 13.38 -21.97
CA GLY A 129 10.07 13.86 -22.95
C GLY A 129 9.71 12.81 -23.99
N VAL A 130 10.72 12.17 -24.58
CA VAL A 130 10.54 11.15 -25.63
C VAL A 130 9.82 9.91 -25.09
N PHE A 131 10.18 9.46 -23.88
CA PHE A 131 9.51 8.33 -23.24
C PHE A 131 8.04 8.63 -22.91
N ARG A 132 7.74 9.85 -22.46
CA ARG A 132 6.38 10.28 -22.17
C ARG A 132 5.52 10.40 -23.42
N ASP A 133 6.07 10.92 -24.51
CA ASP A 133 5.37 11.01 -25.79
C ASP A 133 4.96 9.60 -26.27
N GLY A 134 5.88 8.62 -26.18
CA GLY A 134 5.58 7.22 -26.48
C GLY A 134 4.50 6.60 -25.59
N LEU A 135 4.51 6.88 -24.28
CA LEU A 135 3.45 6.42 -23.37
C LEU A 135 2.10 7.08 -23.63
N SER A 136 2.09 8.33 -24.09
CA SER A 136 0.86 9.02 -24.46
C SER A 136 0.25 8.46 -25.74
N GLU A 137 1.09 8.04 -26.70
CA GLU A 137 0.67 7.34 -27.92
C GLU A 137 0.11 5.96 -27.58
N LEU A 138 0.81 5.20 -26.73
CA LEU A 138 0.32 3.93 -26.20
C LEU A 138 -1.04 4.08 -25.49
N LEU A 139 -1.24 5.13 -24.69
CA LEU A 139 -2.54 5.38 -24.05
C LEU A 139 -3.65 5.64 -25.08
N ASN A 140 -3.34 6.31 -26.20
CA ASN A 140 -4.32 6.50 -27.27
C ASN A 140 -4.67 5.18 -27.96
N ASP A 141 -3.69 4.32 -28.22
CA ASP A 141 -3.89 3.00 -28.82
C ASP A 141 -4.73 2.10 -27.89
N ILE A 142 -4.43 2.11 -26.59
CA ILE A 142 -5.21 1.40 -25.55
C ILE A 142 -6.66 1.89 -25.50
N CYS A 143 -6.91 3.18 -25.71
CA CYS A 143 -8.26 3.72 -25.78
C CYS A 143 -9.01 3.31 -27.06
N ALA A 144 -8.29 2.98 -28.13
CA ALA A 144 -8.86 2.53 -29.41
C ALA A 144 -9.11 1.02 -29.46
N ASP A 145 -8.47 0.25 -28.59
CA ASP A 145 -8.58 -1.21 -28.50
C ASP A 145 -9.88 -1.65 -27.81
N GLU A 146 -10.56 -2.67 -28.37
CA GLU A 146 -11.87 -3.14 -27.90
C GLU A 146 -11.83 -3.82 -26.51
N GLU A 147 -10.70 -4.44 -26.14
CA GLU A 147 -10.54 -5.15 -24.86
C GLU A 147 -9.93 -4.27 -23.75
N LEU A 148 -9.20 -3.22 -24.12
CA LEU A 148 -8.47 -2.36 -23.20
C LEU A 148 -9.05 -0.93 -23.06
N ALA A 149 -10.02 -0.55 -23.89
CA ALA A 149 -10.64 0.79 -23.84
C ALA A 149 -11.14 1.21 -22.44
N GLU A 150 -11.69 0.27 -21.67
CA GLU A 150 -12.15 0.56 -20.30
C GLU A 150 -11.00 1.00 -19.39
N VAL A 151 -9.83 0.34 -19.52
CA VAL A 151 -8.62 0.69 -18.76
C VAL A 151 -8.11 2.05 -19.20
N GLY A 152 -8.00 2.27 -20.51
CA GLY A 152 -7.57 3.56 -21.07
C GLY A 152 -8.44 4.71 -20.59
N SER A 153 -9.77 4.55 -20.63
CA SER A 153 -10.70 5.58 -20.14
C SER A 153 -10.52 5.89 -18.64
N LYS A 154 -10.27 4.88 -17.81
CA LYS A 154 -10.01 5.08 -16.37
C LYS A 154 -8.72 5.87 -16.17
N VAL A 155 -7.65 5.49 -16.85
CA VAL A 155 -6.35 6.18 -16.80
C VAL A 155 -6.47 7.64 -17.25
N VAL A 156 -7.15 7.89 -18.38
CA VAL A 156 -7.40 9.26 -18.88
C VAL A 156 -8.19 10.08 -17.86
N SER A 157 -9.22 9.49 -17.24
CA SER A 157 -10.03 10.17 -16.22
C SER A 157 -9.21 10.51 -14.96
N ALA A 158 -8.30 9.63 -14.55
CA ALA A 158 -7.45 9.81 -13.39
C ALA A 158 -6.38 10.90 -13.63
N ILE A 159 -5.68 10.86 -14.77
CA ILE A 159 -4.63 11.84 -15.11
C ILE A 159 -5.20 13.25 -15.32
N ASN A 160 -6.45 13.33 -15.80
CA ASN A 160 -7.16 14.59 -16.01
C ASN A 160 -8.09 14.97 -14.86
N TYR A 161 -8.06 14.24 -13.75
CA TYR A 161 -8.87 14.56 -12.59
C TYR A 161 -8.50 15.96 -12.07
N ASP A 162 -9.52 16.80 -11.93
CA ASP A 162 -9.43 18.10 -11.32
C ASP A 162 -10.54 18.20 -10.30
N ASN A 163 -10.19 18.45 -9.03
CA ASN A 163 -11.14 18.49 -7.92
C ASN A 163 -11.93 19.81 -7.92
N ARG A 164 -12.67 20.07 -8.99
CA ARG A 164 -13.54 21.22 -9.17
C ARG A 164 -14.99 20.77 -9.14
N ALA A 165 -15.68 21.09 -8.06
CA ALA A 165 -17.12 20.88 -7.94
C ALA A 165 -17.87 22.20 -8.18
N GLN A 166 -18.96 22.14 -8.94
CA GLN A 166 -19.91 23.23 -9.10
C GLN A 166 -21.33 22.68 -8.88
N LEU A 167 -22.16 23.47 -8.19
CA LEU A 167 -23.57 23.12 -8.00
C LEU A 167 -24.39 23.55 -9.21
N ASP A 168 -25.29 22.69 -9.64
CA ASP A 168 -26.26 23.04 -10.68
C ASP A 168 -27.17 24.19 -10.19
N LYS A 169 -27.46 25.13 -11.08
CA LYS A 169 -28.26 26.32 -10.77
C LYS A 169 -29.63 25.96 -10.19
N ARG A 170 -30.26 24.87 -10.65
CA ARG A 170 -31.57 24.41 -10.15
C ARG A 170 -31.50 23.96 -8.70
N ILE A 171 -30.37 23.35 -8.30
CA ILE A 171 -30.12 22.92 -6.92
C ILE A 171 -29.95 24.15 -6.02
N VAL A 172 -29.16 25.13 -6.48
CA VAL A 172 -28.95 26.39 -5.76
C VAL A 172 -30.28 27.12 -5.53
N GLU A 173 -31.12 27.24 -6.57
CA GLU A 173 -32.45 27.87 -6.46
C GLU A 173 -33.35 27.16 -5.46
N LYS A 174 -33.33 25.82 -5.41
CA LYS A 174 -34.12 25.03 -4.46
C LYS A 174 -33.70 25.25 -3.00
N PHE A 175 -32.39 25.37 -2.72
CA PHE A 175 -31.87 25.49 -1.36
C PHE A 175 -31.91 26.93 -0.82
N PHE A 176 -31.65 27.93 -1.66
CA PHE A 176 -31.56 29.33 -1.23
C PHE A 176 -32.84 30.14 -1.49
N GLY A 177 -33.73 29.67 -2.37
CA GLY A 177 -34.93 30.40 -2.75
C GLY A 177 -34.65 31.78 -3.34
N GLU A 178 -35.64 32.67 -3.27
CA GLU A 178 -35.51 34.07 -3.75
C GLU A 178 -34.82 35.00 -2.73
N GLN A 179 -34.82 34.63 -1.44
CA GLN A 179 -34.23 35.44 -0.36
C GLN A 179 -33.31 34.61 0.52
N ILE A 180 -32.02 34.94 0.49
CA ILE A 180 -31.00 34.31 1.32
C ILE A 180 -31.12 34.81 2.77
N ARG A 181 -31.70 33.98 3.65
CA ARG A 181 -31.68 34.22 5.10
C ARG A 181 -30.35 33.73 5.70
N SER A 182 -29.47 34.66 6.04
CA SER A 182 -28.12 34.37 6.54
C SER A 182 -27.75 35.20 7.77
N SER A 183 -26.72 34.77 8.50
CA SER A 183 -26.13 35.47 9.65
C SER A 183 -24.70 35.90 9.33
N ALA A 184 -24.15 36.83 10.12
CA ALA A 184 -22.75 37.24 9.98
C ALA A 184 -21.77 36.04 10.02
N THR A 185 -22.03 35.07 10.90
CA THR A 185 -21.25 33.83 11.03
C THR A 185 -21.36 32.93 9.79
N ARG A 186 -22.55 32.85 9.18
CA ARG A 186 -22.77 32.08 7.95
C ARG A 186 -22.02 32.71 6.77
N LEU A 187 -22.09 34.03 6.62
CA LEU A 187 -21.37 34.76 5.58
C LEU A 187 -19.85 34.70 5.77
N SER A 188 -19.35 34.82 7.00
CA SER A 188 -17.92 34.67 7.27
C SER A 188 -17.42 33.26 6.99
N THR A 189 -18.21 32.22 7.30
CA THR A 189 -17.88 30.83 6.97
C THR A 189 -17.77 30.63 5.45
N PHE A 190 -18.70 31.19 4.68
CA PHE A 190 -18.66 31.12 3.22
C PHE A 190 -17.45 31.87 2.63
N ALA A 191 -17.18 33.08 3.11
CA ALA A 191 -16.03 33.88 2.68
C ALA A 191 -14.69 33.19 2.99
N ALA A 192 -14.61 32.45 4.09
CA ALA A 192 -13.42 31.66 4.43
C ALA A 192 -13.29 30.40 3.57
N CYS A 193 -14.38 29.63 3.39
CA CYS A 193 -14.39 28.45 2.53
C CYS A 193 -15.83 28.12 2.07
N PRO A 194 -16.15 28.25 0.77
CA PRO A 194 -17.47 27.92 0.23
C PRO A 194 -17.86 26.46 0.46
N TYR A 195 -16.90 25.52 0.37
CA TYR A 195 -17.17 24.10 0.61
C TYR A 195 -17.54 23.80 2.07
N ARG A 196 -16.87 24.45 3.04
CA ARG A 196 -17.20 24.32 4.46
C ARG A 196 -18.61 24.83 4.74
N TYR A 197 -19.00 25.92 4.10
CA TYR A 197 -20.37 26.42 4.18
C TYR A 197 -21.38 25.39 3.63
N PHE A 198 -21.09 24.84 2.45
CA PHE A 198 -21.94 23.82 1.82
C PHE A 198 -22.11 22.58 2.72
N ALA A 199 -21.00 22.02 3.22
CA ALA A 199 -21.02 20.86 4.11
C ALA A 199 -21.83 21.10 5.40
N ARG A 200 -21.64 22.27 6.04
CA ARG A 200 -22.25 22.56 7.34
C ARG A 200 -23.70 23.03 7.26
N TYR A 201 -24.04 23.87 6.29
CA TYR A 201 -25.33 24.56 6.25
C TYR A 201 -26.26 24.11 5.13
N ILE A 202 -25.78 23.37 4.14
CA ILE A 202 -26.61 22.80 3.06
C ILE A 202 -26.80 21.30 3.27
N LEU A 203 -25.70 20.58 3.50
CA LEU A 203 -25.75 19.14 3.81
C LEU A 203 -26.03 18.84 5.28
N GLU A 204 -25.95 19.85 6.16
CA GLU A 204 -26.16 19.73 7.61
C GLU A 204 -25.31 18.61 8.22
N LEU A 205 -24.06 18.49 7.78
CA LEU A 205 -23.14 17.50 8.33
C LEU A 205 -22.74 17.91 9.75
N GLU A 206 -23.01 17.01 10.69
CA GLU A 206 -22.61 17.15 12.09
C GLU A 206 -21.46 16.20 12.40
N GLU A 207 -20.49 16.71 13.17
CA GLU A 207 -19.44 15.86 13.73
C GLU A 207 -20.06 14.91 14.75
N ARG A 208 -19.51 13.70 14.85
CA ARG A 208 -20.00 12.71 15.80
C ARG A 208 -19.79 13.23 17.22
N GLU A 209 -20.86 13.25 18.02
CA GLU A 209 -20.76 13.55 19.44
C GLU A 209 -19.90 12.49 20.14
N GLU A 210 -18.73 12.91 20.63
CA GLU A 210 -17.89 12.12 21.52
C GLU A 210 -18.01 12.70 22.93
N PHE A 211 -18.14 11.85 23.94
CA PHE A 211 -18.13 12.28 25.34
C PHE A 211 -16.72 12.72 25.75
N LYS A 212 -16.31 13.91 25.32
CA LYS A 212 -15.07 14.59 25.66
C LYS A 212 -15.40 16.00 26.08
N PHE A 213 -14.75 16.49 27.14
CA PHE A 213 -14.90 17.88 27.56
C PHE A 213 -14.20 18.80 26.57
N GLU A 214 -14.95 19.49 25.72
CA GLU A 214 -14.40 20.52 24.84
C GLU A 214 -14.29 21.87 25.55
N PRO A 215 -13.29 22.72 25.21
CA PRO A 215 -13.16 24.06 25.78
C PRO A 215 -14.42 24.94 25.60
N LEU A 216 -15.22 24.68 24.57
CA LEU A 216 -16.48 25.38 24.28
C LEU A 216 -17.59 25.08 25.30
N ASP A 217 -17.59 23.89 25.91
CA ASP A 217 -18.60 23.49 26.89
C ASP A 217 -18.35 24.11 28.27
N LEU A 218 -17.07 24.39 28.60
CA LEU A 218 -16.71 25.17 29.79
C LEU A 218 -17.30 26.57 29.72
N GLY A 219 -17.24 27.23 28.55
CA GLY A 219 -17.82 28.56 28.35
C GLY A 219 -19.32 28.62 28.62
N LYS A 220 -20.08 27.60 28.19
CA LYS A 220 -21.53 27.52 28.47
C LYS A 220 -21.82 27.30 29.95
N PHE A 221 -20.96 26.57 30.67
CA PHE A 221 -21.06 26.37 32.12
C PHE A 221 -20.82 27.66 32.91
N TYR A 222 -19.86 28.51 32.50
CA TYR A 222 -19.53 29.74 33.23
C TYR A 222 -20.51 30.91 32.97
N HIS A 223 -21.30 30.85 31.91
CA HIS A 223 -22.25 31.90 31.52
C HIS A 223 -23.72 31.59 31.87
N SER A 224 -23.99 30.48 32.57
CA SER A 224 -25.34 30.11 33.06
C SER A 224 -25.60 30.60 34.48
#